data_AF-A0A3G6MS22-F1
#
_entry.id   AF-A0A3G6MS22-F1
#
_cell.length_a   1.000
_cell.length_b   1.000
_cell.length_c   1.000
_cell.angle_alpha   90.00
_cell.angle_beta   90.00
_cell.angle_gamma   90.00
#
_symmetry.space_group_name_H-M   'P 1'
#
loop_
_entity.id
_entity.type
_entity.pdbx_description
1 polymer ?
#
loop_
_entity_poly.entity_id
_entity_poly.type
_entity_poly.pdbx_seq_one_letter_code
_entity_poly.pdbx_strand_id
1 'polypeptide(L)'
;MKFKISVIAASFITATFSAQIKDTLAEKMLVYQLPNGGWGKQLDDKSVVDYYLPIDKNLLSKIKATGNDHATIDNNATSREINGLIKAYQTTKNQEYLKSAEKGIKYLLSMQYENGGFPQYYPNSGLYRKQVTYNDNAMINALTVLYNVAEGKNDFDVVDSSLKEKAKSAVEKGIQCILKTQVLQKGIPSIWADQYNEITLQPDKARAFEPISLATGESVNIVKFLMMQTATPEIQNSIKSAIKWFKDNKIEGYSYNVAKQNGKAVRTLAEDKNSVIWARFYDINNNKPLFGDRDGSVKYNYNDVSEERRNGYSWFGDAPDKLINKEFPKWVQKNNVMP
;
A
#
# COMPACT_ATOMS: atom_id res chain seq x y z
N MET A 1 -51.07 -53.20 -45.43
CA MET A 1 -49.82 -52.45 -45.17
C MET A 1 -50.09 -51.38 -44.12
N LYS A 2 -49.52 -51.49 -42.92
CA LYS A 2 -49.61 -50.46 -41.87
C LYS A 2 -48.29 -49.70 -41.84
N PHE A 3 -48.28 -48.44 -42.26
CA PHE A 3 -47.13 -47.56 -42.17
C PHE A 3 -46.97 -47.07 -40.73
N LYS A 4 -45.84 -47.41 -40.09
CA LYS A 4 -45.40 -46.78 -38.84
C LYS A 4 -44.57 -45.55 -39.19
N ILE A 5 -45.10 -44.37 -38.94
CA ILE A 5 -44.35 -43.11 -38.98
C ILE A 5 -43.65 -42.97 -37.64
N SER A 6 -42.32 -43.04 -37.64
CA SER A 6 -41.49 -42.74 -36.47
C SER A 6 -41.10 -41.27 -36.54
N VAL A 7 -41.55 -40.48 -35.58
CA VAL A 7 -41.18 -39.06 -35.44
C VAL A 7 -39.87 -39.00 -34.66
N ILE A 8 -38.81 -38.56 -35.32
CA ILE A 8 -37.54 -38.23 -34.67
C ILE A 8 -37.66 -36.82 -34.10
N ALA A 9 -37.71 -36.70 -32.77
CA ALA A 9 -37.65 -35.43 -32.08
C ALA A 9 -36.18 -34.95 -32.03
N ALA A 10 -35.83 -33.98 -32.86
CA ALA A 10 -34.55 -33.29 -32.79
C ALA A 10 -34.62 -32.21 -31.68
N SER A 11 -33.94 -32.46 -30.56
CA SER A 11 -33.77 -31.47 -29.49
C SER A 11 -32.72 -30.44 -29.91
N PHE A 12 -33.16 -29.25 -30.32
CA PHE A 12 -32.28 -28.11 -30.53
C PHE A 12 -31.84 -27.55 -29.17
N ILE A 13 -30.56 -27.74 -28.81
CA ILE A 13 -29.94 -27.02 -27.68
C ILE A 13 -29.62 -25.61 -28.19
N THR A 14 -30.46 -24.64 -27.84
CA THR A 14 -30.17 -23.22 -28.06
C THR A 14 -29.16 -22.75 -27.02
N ALA A 15 -27.87 -22.70 -27.40
CA ALA A 15 -26.86 -22.03 -26.59
C ALA A 15 -27.11 -20.51 -26.65
N THR A 16 -27.70 -19.96 -25.60
CA THR A 16 -27.84 -18.50 -25.44
C THR A 16 -26.47 -17.91 -25.12
N PHE A 17 -25.80 -17.32 -26.10
CA PHE A 17 -24.64 -16.47 -25.87
C PHE A 17 -25.12 -15.12 -25.30
N SER A 18 -25.16 -15.01 -23.98
CA SER A 18 -25.28 -13.70 -23.34
C SER A 18 -23.96 -12.94 -23.51
N ALA A 19 -24.02 -11.67 -23.89
CA ALA A 19 -22.83 -10.83 -23.96
C ALA A 19 -22.19 -10.73 -22.56
N GLN A 20 -20.88 -10.98 -22.48
CA GLN A 20 -20.13 -10.88 -21.23
C GLN A 20 -20.28 -9.47 -20.65
N ILE A 21 -20.79 -9.37 -19.41
CA ILE A 21 -20.90 -8.10 -18.70
C ILE A 21 -19.49 -7.56 -18.45
N LYS A 22 -19.29 -6.27 -18.69
CA LYS A 22 -18.01 -5.57 -18.52
C LYS A 22 -18.12 -4.44 -17.52
N ASP A 23 -17.04 -4.23 -16.76
CA ASP A 23 -16.87 -3.08 -15.87
C ASP A 23 -15.92 -2.08 -16.52
N THR A 24 -16.34 -0.82 -16.62
CA THR A 24 -15.60 0.21 -17.37
C THR A 24 -14.25 0.54 -16.77
N LEU A 25 -14.09 0.46 -15.45
CA LEU A 25 -12.83 0.67 -14.76
C LEU A 25 -11.92 -0.55 -14.95
N ALA A 26 -12.46 -1.76 -14.78
CA ALA A 26 -11.72 -3.00 -14.96
C ALA A 26 -11.17 -3.15 -16.37
N GLU A 27 -11.94 -2.81 -17.41
CA GLU A 27 -11.46 -2.82 -18.80
C GLU A 27 -10.23 -1.91 -18.98
N LYS A 28 -10.21 -0.73 -18.32
CA LYS A 28 -9.03 0.14 -18.35
C LYS A 28 -7.87 -0.50 -17.59
N MET A 29 -8.11 -1.05 -16.38
CA MET A 29 -7.06 -1.74 -15.61
C MET A 29 -6.39 -2.85 -16.42
N LEU A 30 -7.14 -3.64 -17.19
CA LEU A 30 -6.59 -4.65 -18.09
C LEU A 30 -5.62 -4.05 -19.13
N VAL A 31 -5.99 -2.92 -19.73
CA VAL A 31 -5.17 -2.25 -20.76
C VAL A 31 -3.87 -1.70 -20.18
N TYR A 32 -3.88 -1.23 -18.93
CA TYR A 32 -2.69 -0.68 -18.26
C TYR A 32 -1.78 -1.75 -17.63
N GLN A 33 -2.19 -3.03 -17.57
CA GLN A 33 -1.37 -4.08 -16.96
C GLN A 33 -0.10 -4.31 -17.77
N LEU A 34 1.06 -4.28 -17.10
CA LEU A 34 2.36 -4.51 -17.72
C LEU A 34 2.61 -6.01 -17.96
N PRO A 35 3.51 -6.37 -18.91
CA PRO A 35 3.79 -7.78 -19.21
C PRO A 35 4.20 -8.65 -18.01
N ASN A 36 4.88 -8.08 -17.00
CA ASN A 36 5.26 -8.79 -15.77
C ASN A 36 4.09 -8.96 -14.76
N GLY A 37 2.90 -8.46 -15.07
CA GLY A 37 1.69 -8.58 -14.27
C GLY A 37 1.44 -7.43 -13.30
N GLY A 38 2.42 -6.54 -13.08
CA GLY A 38 2.26 -5.35 -12.24
C GLY A 38 1.61 -4.18 -12.99
N TRP A 39 1.41 -3.07 -12.27
CA TRP A 39 0.96 -1.80 -12.82
C TRP A 39 1.92 -0.66 -12.46
N GLY A 40 1.96 0.35 -13.31
CA GLY A 40 2.68 1.59 -13.04
C GLY A 40 1.78 2.65 -12.41
N LYS A 41 2.41 3.60 -11.70
CA LYS A 41 1.78 4.89 -11.34
C LYS A 41 1.92 5.94 -12.46
N GLN A 42 2.86 5.72 -13.37
CA GLN A 42 3.19 6.59 -14.49
C GLN A 42 3.51 5.75 -15.72
N LEU A 43 3.32 6.36 -16.89
CA LEU A 43 3.79 5.84 -18.17
C LEU A 43 5.25 6.25 -18.43
N ASP A 44 5.85 5.71 -19.48
CA ASP A 44 7.24 6.00 -19.88
C ASP A 44 7.52 7.50 -20.10
N ASP A 45 6.53 8.23 -20.63
CA ASP A 45 6.60 9.68 -20.81
C ASP A 45 6.38 10.49 -19.53
N LYS A 46 6.33 9.82 -18.36
CA LYS A 46 6.09 10.35 -17.01
C LYS A 46 4.68 10.86 -16.76
N SER A 47 3.75 10.74 -17.72
CA SER A 47 2.34 11.02 -17.48
C SER A 47 1.78 10.08 -16.40
N VAL A 48 0.92 10.61 -15.53
CA VAL A 48 0.35 9.84 -14.41
C VAL A 48 -0.78 8.95 -14.94
N VAL A 49 -0.87 7.72 -14.45
CA VAL A 49 -1.98 6.83 -14.76
C VAL A 49 -3.28 7.44 -14.21
N ASP A 50 -4.23 7.66 -15.10
CA ASP A 50 -5.54 8.23 -14.77
C ASP A 50 -6.64 7.41 -15.44
N TYR A 51 -7.40 6.68 -14.63
CA TYR A 51 -8.51 5.85 -15.09
C TYR A 51 -9.78 6.64 -15.43
N TYR A 52 -9.84 7.95 -15.15
CA TYR A 52 -10.96 8.80 -15.57
C TYR A 52 -10.85 9.22 -17.04
N LEU A 53 -9.62 9.25 -17.60
CA LEU A 53 -9.42 9.60 -19.01
C LEU A 53 -9.93 8.51 -19.96
N PRO A 54 -10.53 8.87 -21.11
CA PRO A 54 -10.80 7.92 -22.18
C PRO A 54 -9.48 7.43 -22.79
N ILE A 55 -9.42 6.14 -23.17
CA ILE A 55 -8.26 5.56 -23.85
C ILE A 55 -8.42 5.78 -25.35
N ASP A 56 -7.88 6.89 -25.85
CA ASP A 56 -7.75 7.14 -27.29
C ASP A 56 -6.52 6.41 -27.89
N LYS A 57 -6.32 6.54 -29.21
CA LYS A 57 -5.19 5.90 -29.91
C LYS A 57 -3.82 6.38 -29.41
N ASN A 58 -3.72 7.65 -29.01
CA ASN A 58 -2.47 8.24 -28.55
C ASN A 58 -2.11 7.71 -27.16
N LEU A 59 -3.05 7.75 -26.22
CA LEU A 59 -2.87 7.20 -24.88
C LEU A 59 -2.62 5.69 -24.94
N LEU A 60 -3.35 4.95 -25.78
CA LEU A 60 -3.11 3.51 -25.96
C LEU A 60 -1.69 3.20 -26.43
N SER A 61 -1.15 4.01 -27.35
CA SER A 61 0.24 3.86 -27.83
C SER A 61 1.24 4.03 -26.68
N LYS A 62 1.05 5.06 -25.85
CA LYS A 62 1.89 5.34 -24.68
C LYS A 62 1.82 4.25 -23.62
N ILE A 63 0.62 3.73 -23.35
CA ILE A 63 0.43 2.60 -22.43
C ILE A 63 1.23 1.40 -22.93
N LYS A 64 1.08 1.04 -24.22
CA LYS A 64 1.78 -0.11 -24.83
C LYS A 64 3.29 0.07 -24.90
N ALA A 65 3.79 1.31 -24.98
CA ALA A 65 5.22 1.61 -24.95
C ALA A 65 5.82 1.53 -23.54
N THR A 66 4.99 1.53 -22.48
CA THR A 66 5.47 1.50 -21.10
C THR A 66 5.93 0.08 -20.73
N GLY A 67 7.19 -0.05 -20.36
CA GLY A 67 7.82 -1.33 -20.03
C GLY A 67 7.75 -1.72 -18.55
N ASN A 68 8.17 -2.96 -18.26
CA ASN A 68 8.15 -3.58 -16.92
C ASN A 68 8.88 -2.78 -15.84
N ASP A 69 9.86 -1.94 -16.19
CA ASP A 69 10.59 -1.07 -15.25
C ASP A 69 9.71 -0.02 -14.56
N HIS A 70 8.49 0.17 -15.04
CA HIS A 70 7.49 1.06 -14.45
C HIS A 70 6.55 0.35 -13.46
N ALA A 71 6.59 -0.97 -13.37
CA ALA A 71 5.79 -1.72 -12.42
C ALA A 71 6.22 -1.39 -10.98
N THR A 72 5.25 -1.03 -10.14
CA THR A 72 5.49 -0.52 -8.80
C THR A 72 4.32 -0.80 -7.86
N ILE A 73 4.60 -0.73 -6.57
CA ILE A 73 3.61 -0.70 -5.49
C ILE A 73 3.46 0.69 -4.87
N ASP A 74 4.14 1.69 -5.42
CA ASP A 74 4.04 3.10 -5.02
C ASP A 74 2.69 3.72 -5.41
N ASN A 75 2.20 4.71 -4.65
CA ASN A 75 0.91 5.38 -4.87
C ASN A 75 -0.29 4.41 -5.06
N ASN A 76 -0.28 3.29 -4.34
CA ASN A 76 -1.27 2.20 -4.44
C ASN A 76 -1.30 1.47 -5.80
N ALA A 77 -0.32 1.68 -6.68
CA ALA A 77 -0.24 0.93 -7.92
C ALA A 77 -0.11 -0.58 -7.63
N THR A 78 -0.60 -1.39 -8.55
CA THR A 78 -0.73 -2.85 -8.42
C THR A 78 -1.78 -3.28 -7.39
N SER A 79 -1.74 -2.79 -6.15
CA SER A 79 -2.72 -3.16 -5.12
C SER A 79 -4.13 -2.64 -5.46
N ARG A 80 -4.25 -1.40 -5.96
CA ARG A 80 -5.55 -0.83 -6.37
C ARG A 80 -6.18 -1.66 -7.49
N GLU A 81 -5.37 -2.01 -8.49
CA GLU A 81 -5.83 -2.75 -9.66
C GLU A 81 -6.23 -4.18 -9.33
N ILE A 82 -5.45 -4.89 -8.51
CA ILE A 82 -5.83 -6.23 -8.04
C ILE A 82 -7.18 -6.18 -7.32
N ASN A 83 -7.36 -5.27 -6.35
CA ASN A 83 -8.62 -5.16 -5.61
C ASN A 83 -9.80 -4.76 -6.54
N GLY A 84 -9.59 -3.83 -7.47
CA GLY A 84 -10.60 -3.41 -8.44
C GLY A 84 -11.03 -4.54 -9.36
N LEU A 85 -10.08 -5.33 -9.87
CA LEU A 85 -10.34 -6.46 -10.74
C LEU A 85 -11.05 -7.61 -10.02
N ILE A 86 -10.65 -7.92 -8.78
CA ILE A 86 -11.37 -8.91 -7.94
C ILE A 86 -12.82 -8.45 -7.70
N LYS A 87 -13.03 -7.16 -7.39
CA LYS A 87 -14.38 -6.63 -7.18
C LYS A 87 -15.23 -6.69 -8.45
N ALA A 88 -14.67 -6.30 -9.59
CA ALA A 88 -15.34 -6.37 -10.89
C ALA A 88 -15.64 -7.82 -11.30
N TYR A 89 -14.74 -8.76 -11.00
CA TYR A 89 -15.01 -10.19 -11.21
C TYR A 89 -16.23 -10.66 -10.41
N GLN A 90 -16.38 -10.24 -9.16
CA GLN A 90 -17.53 -10.68 -8.36
C GLN A 90 -18.87 -10.29 -8.95
N THR A 91 -18.96 -9.10 -9.57
CA THR A 91 -20.20 -8.59 -10.15
C THR A 91 -20.44 -9.09 -11.58
N THR A 92 -19.38 -9.21 -12.38
CA THR A 92 -19.50 -9.52 -13.82
C THR A 92 -19.25 -10.99 -14.16
N LYS A 93 -18.56 -11.72 -13.29
CA LYS A 93 -18.01 -13.06 -13.52
C LYS A 93 -17.10 -13.16 -14.76
N ASN A 94 -16.56 -12.04 -15.23
CA ASN A 94 -15.64 -11.99 -16.35
C ASN A 94 -14.27 -12.56 -15.97
N GLN A 95 -13.95 -13.74 -16.50
CA GLN A 95 -12.72 -14.47 -16.17
C GLN A 95 -11.43 -13.71 -16.49
N GLU A 96 -11.45 -12.77 -17.44
CA GLU A 96 -10.27 -11.96 -17.75
C GLU A 96 -9.87 -11.04 -16.58
N TYR A 97 -10.83 -10.58 -15.78
CA TYR A 97 -10.54 -9.78 -14.58
C TYR A 97 -9.84 -10.61 -13.51
N LEU A 98 -10.33 -11.83 -13.25
CA LEU A 98 -9.71 -12.74 -12.30
C LEU A 98 -8.28 -13.11 -12.75
N LYS A 99 -8.11 -13.51 -14.02
CA LYS A 99 -6.78 -13.84 -14.57
C LYS A 99 -5.79 -12.68 -14.45
N SER A 100 -6.25 -11.45 -14.69
CA SER A 100 -5.41 -10.26 -14.57
C SER A 100 -5.06 -9.96 -13.11
N ALA A 101 -6.01 -10.08 -12.18
CA ALA A 101 -5.75 -9.96 -10.75
C ALA A 101 -4.71 -10.99 -10.26
N GLU A 102 -4.84 -12.25 -10.70
CA GLU A 102 -3.88 -13.31 -10.36
C GLU A 102 -2.48 -13.07 -10.93
N LYS A 103 -2.36 -12.46 -12.11
CA LYS A 103 -1.06 -12.00 -12.63
C LYS A 103 -0.46 -10.92 -11.72
N GLY A 104 -1.27 -9.99 -11.22
CA GLY A 104 -0.85 -9.01 -10.22
C GLY A 104 -0.38 -9.64 -8.92
N ILE A 105 -1.10 -10.65 -8.41
CA ILE A 105 -0.72 -11.40 -7.21
C ILE A 105 0.62 -12.11 -7.44
N LYS A 106 0.81 -12.75 -8.61
CA LYS A 106 2.09 -13.37 -8.99
C LYS A 106 3.23 -12.37 -9.06
N TYR A 107 2.97 -11.15 -9.55
CA TYR A 107 3.95 -10.06 -9.52
C TYR A 107 4.36 -9.70 -8.08
N LEU A 108 3.41 -9.49 -7.17
CA LEU A 108 3.70 -9.22 -5.75
C LEU A 108 4.53 -10.35 -5.11
N LEU A 109 4.19 -11.61 -5.38
CA LEU A 109 4.96 -12.76 -4.89
C LEU A 109 6.39 -12.78 -5.45
N SER A 110 6.58 -12.36 -6.71
CA SER A 110 7.90 -12.40 -7.38
C SER A 110 8.88 -11.32 -6.91
N MET A 111 8.36 -10.19 -6.42
CA MET A 111 9.20 -9.06 -5.98
C MET A 111 9.65 -9.16 -4.52
N GLN A 112 9.04 -10.05 -3.72
CA GLN A 112 9.37 -10.18 -2.31
C GLN A 112 10.80 -10.72 -2.12
N TYR A 113 11.60 -10.01 -1.34
CA TYR A 113 12.94 -10.44 -0.97
C TYR A 113 12.91 -11.66 -0.05
N GLU A 114 14.02 -12.40 0.04
CA GLU A 114 14.16 -13.55 0.92
C GLU A 114 13.94 -13.19 2.40
N ASN A 115 14.33 -11.98 2.80
CA ASN A 115 14.10 -11.43 4.15
C ASN A 115 12.65 -11.00 4.42
N GLY A 116 11.76 -11.11 3.42
CA GLY A 116 10.34 -10.80 3.50
C GLY A 116 9.94 -9.38 3.12
N GLY A 117 10.90 -8.50 2.88
CA GLY A 117 10.66 -7.11 2.47
C GLY A 117 10.22 -6.97 1.02
N PHE A 118 9.63 -5.82 0.69
CA PHE A 118 9.18 -5.49 -0.67
C PHE A 118 9.87 -4.23 -1.18
N PRO A 119 10.47 -4.26 -2.39
CA PRO A 119 10.96 -3.05 -3.03
C PRO A 119 9.80 -2.14 -3.47
N GLN A 120 10.09 -0.87 -3.72
CA GLN A 120 9.10 0.06 -4.28
C GLN A 120 8.78 -0.27 -5.75
N TYR A 121 9.78 -0.65 -6.54
CA TYR A 121 9.65 -1.05 -7.94
C TYR A 121 10.28 -2.42 -8.17
N TYR A 122 9.77 -3.16 -9.16
CA TYR A 122 10.37 -4.42 -9.60
C TYR A 122 10.06 -4.64 -11.08
N PRO A 123 11.06 -4.91 -11.95
CA PRO A 123 12.45 -5.29 -11.62
C PRO A 123 13.41 -4.11 -11.41
N ASN A 124 12.95 -2.86 -11.57
CA ASN A 124 13.81 -1.69 -11.47
C ASN A 124 14.33 -1.46 -10.04
N SER A 125 15.62 -1.74 -9.84
CA SER A 125 16.31 -1.62 -8.55
C SER A 125 17.14 -0.35 -8.41
N GLY A 126 16.94 0.66 -9.26
CA GLY A 126 17.72 1.90 -9.22
C GLY A 126 17.40 2.78 -8.02
N LEU A 127 18.42 3.47 -7.48
CA LEU A 127 18.28 4.42 -6.35
C LEU A 127 17.62 3.76 -5.12
N TYR A 128 16.70 4.47 -4.46
CA TYR A 128 15.93 3.97 -3.33
C TYR A 128 14.85 2.95 -3.72
N ARG A 129 14.61 2.69 -5.01
CA ARG A 129 13.50 1.81 -5.45
C ARG A 129 13.64 0.36 -5.00
N LYS A 130 14.87 -0.08 -4.73
CA LYS A 130 15.19 -1.42 -4.21
C LYS A 130 15.04 -1.57 -2.70
N GLN A 131 14.91 -0.48 -1.95
CA GLN A 131 14.80 -0.54 -0.50
C GLN A 131 13.50 -1.25 -0.07
N VAL A 132 13.50 -1.87 1.09
CA VAL A 132 12.25 -2.32 1.72
C VAL A 132 11.41 -1.08 2.01
N THR A 133 10.26 -0.96 1.35
CA THR A 133 9.53 0.31 1.26
C THR A 133 8.19 0.26 1.98
N TYR A 134 8.07 0.99 3.09
CA TYR A 134 6.78 1.26 3.73
C TYR A 134 6.15 2.56 3.24
N ASN A 135 6.94 3.52 2.74
CA ASN A 135 6.46 4.79 2.19
C ASN A 135 5.23 4.61 1.29
N ASP A 136 4.25 5.49 1.44
CA ASP A 136 2.96 5.46 0.73
C ASP A 136 2.20 4.12 0.90
N ASN A 137 2.43 3.44 2.04
CA ASN A 137 1.93 2.11 2.38
C ASN A 137 2.28 1.01 1.38
N ALA A 138 3.34 1.18 0.58
CA ALA A 138 3.74 0.26 -0.49
C ALA A 138 3.73 -1.21 -0.04
N MET A 139 4.60 -1.59 0.89
CA MET A 139 4.68 -2.96 1.41
C MET A 139 3.40 -3.39 2.14
N ILE A 140 2.75 -2.50 2.90
CA ILE A 140 1.54 -2.84 3.66
C ILE A 140 0.35 -3.14 2.74
N ASN A 141 0.20 -2.40 1.64
CA ASN A 141 -0.83 -2.66 0.64
C ASN A 141 -0.59 -3.99 -0.08
N ALA A 142 0.67 -4.28 -0.45
CA ALA A 142 1.04 -5.56 -1.04
C ALA A 142 0.75 -6.73 -0.08
N LEU A 143 1.17 -6.62 1.18
CA LEU A 143 0.90 -7.63 2.21
C LEU A 143 -0.59 -7.80 2.52
N THR A 144 -1.37 -6.72 2.47
CA THR A 144 -2.82 -6.79 2.68
C THR A 144 -3.52 -7.56 1.55
N VAL A 145 -3.09 -7.36 0.29
CA VAL A 145 -3.57 -8.17 -0.84
C VAL A 145 -3.22 -9.64 -0.61
N LEU A 146 -1.97 -9.95 -0.26
CA LEU A 146 -1.53 -11.32 -0.03
C LEU A 146 -2.24 -11.96 1.18
N TYR A 147 -2.51 -11.19 2.24
CA TYR A 147 -3.31 -11.64 3.38
C TYR A 147 -4.74 -12.01 2.95
N ASN A 148 -5.40 -11.17 2.15
CA ASN A 148 -6.73 -11.48 1.64
C ASN A 148 -6.74 -12.73 0.77
N VAL A 149 -5.72 -12.94 -0.06
CA VAL A 149 -5.52 -14.16 -0.86
C VAL A 149 -5.37 -15.39 0.06
N ALA A 150 -4.45 -15.33 1.03
CA ALA A 150 -4.17 -16.41 1.95
C ALA A 150 -5.42 -16.84 2.76
N GLU A 151 -6.20 -15.86 3.20
CA GLU A 151 -7.36 -16.07 4.06
C GLU A 151 -8.68 -16.26 3.28
N GLY A 152 -8.68 -16.05 1.96
CA GLY A 152 -9.89 -16.03 1.14
C GLY A 152 -10.90 -14.96 1.58
N LYS A 153 -10.42 -13.80 2.04
CA LYS A 153 -11.25 -12.70 2.57
C LYS A 153 -11.45 -11.60 1.52
N ASN A 154 -12.45 -10.74 1.72
CA ASN A 154 -12.68 -9.56 0.88
C ASN A 154 -12.80 -9.89 -0.62
N ASP A 155 -13.59 -10.90 -0.95
CA ASP A 155 -13.84 -11.38 -2.32
C ASP A 155 -12.67 -12.16 -2.97
N PHE A 156 -11.56 -12.41 -2.26
CA PHE A 156 -10.40 -13.18 -2.75
C PHE A 156 -10.55 -14.71 -2.60
N ASP A 157 -11.69 -15.21 -2.13
CA ASP A 157 -11.99 -16.65 -2.03
C ASP A 157 -11.89 -17.37 -3.38
N VAL A 158 -12.12 -16.64 -4.47
CA VAL A 158 -12.11 -17.09 -5.87
C VAL A 158 -10.72 -17.28 -6.49
N VAL A 159 -9.66 -16.79 -5.83
CA VAL A 159 -8.28 -16.90 -6.33
C VAL A 159 -7.80 -18.35 -6.31
N ASP A 160 -7.00 -18.73 -7.30
CA ASP A 160 -6.38 -20.05 -7.40
C ASP A 160 -5.72 -20.50 -6.09
N SER A 161 -6.08 -21.71 -5.66
CA SER A 161 -5.62 -22.29 -4.39
C SER A 161 -4.11 -22.37 -4.24
N SER A 162 -3.36 -22.56 -5.34
CA SER A 162 -1.90 -22.59 -5.31
C SER A 162 -1.27 -21.23 -4.98
N LEU A 163 -1.98 -20.13 -5.24
CA LEU A 163 -1.56 -18.79 -4.83
C LEU A 163 -1.84 -18.54 -3.34
N LYS A 164 -2.85 -19.18 -2.75
CA LYS A 164 -3.18 -19.04 -1.32
C LYS A 164 -2.03 -19.49 -0.41
N GLU A 165 -1.47 -20.67 -0.66
CA GLU A 165 -0.33 -21.18 0.13
C GLU A 165 0.94 -20.33 -0.03
N LYS A 166 1.20 -19.85 -1.25
CA LYS A 166 2.32 -18.93 -1.52
C LYS A 166 2.12 -17.59 -0.82
N ALA A 167 0.89 -17.06 -0.85
CA ALA A 167 0.54 -15.82 -0.20
C ALA A 167 0.65 -15.93 1.33
N LYS A 168 0.24 -17.05 1.93
CA LYS A 168 0.42 -17.32 3.36
C LYS A 168 1.90 -17.26 3.75
N SER A 169 2.75 -17.99 3.02
CA SER A 169 4.20 -17.98 3.24
C SER A 169 4.80 -16.57 3.07
N ALA A 170 4.33 -15.82 2.08
CA ALA A 170 4.77 -14.45 1.84
C ALA A 170 4.36 -13.48 2.95
N VAL A 171 3.13 -13.61 3.48
CA VAL A 171 2.63 -12.82 4.60
C VAL A 171 3.44 -13.10 5.87
N GLU A 172 3.71 -14.36 6.17
CA GLU A 172 4.54 -14.76 7.31
C GLU A 172 5.94 -14.13 7.23
N LYS A 173 6.61 -14.20 6.07
CA LYS A 173 7.90 -13.52 5.84
C LYS A 173 7.79 -12.00 5.97
N GLY A 174 6.72 -11.41 5.45
CA GLY A 174 6.46 -9.97 5.54
C GLY A 174 6.32 -9.49 6.98
N ILE A 175 5.58 -10.24 7.81
CA ILE A 175 5.45 -9.97 9.25
C ILE A 175 6.82 -10.05 9.94
N GLN A 176 7.63 -11.07 9.61
CA GLN A 176 8.98 -11.19 10.16
C GLN A 176 9.89 -10.03 9.75
N CYS A 177 9.78 -9.54 8.51
CA CYS A 177 10.48 -8.33 8.07
C CYS A 177 10.03 -7.09 8.87
N ILE A 178 8.72 -6.90 9.03
CA ILE A 178 8.14 -5.82 9.84
C ILE A 178 8.72 -5.83 11.26
N LEU A 179 8.70 -6.98 11.93
CA LEU A 179 9.19 -7.10 13.30
C LEU A 179 10.70 -6.83 13.40
N LYS A 180 11.51 -7.35 12.45
CA LYS A 180 12.96 -7.10 12.39
C LYS A 180 13.32 -5.65 12.08
N THR A 181 12.49 -4.95 11.33
CA THR A 181 12.70 -3.54 10.98
C THR A 181 12.21 -2.56 12.03
N GLN A 182 11.51 -3.01 13.09
CA GLN A 182 11.07 -2.08 14.14
C GLN A 182 12.28 -1.47 14.85
N VAL A 183 12.37 -0.13 14.83
CA VAL A 183 13.57 0.56 15.28
C VAL A 183 13.70 0.47 16.79
N LEU A 184 14.85 -0.01 17.26
CA LEU A 184 15.16 -0.10 18.68
C LEU A 184 15.81 1.20 19.16
N GLN A 185 15.19 1.86 20.14
CA GLN A 185 15.76 3.00 20.83
C GLN A 185 16.18 2.57 22.24
N LYS A 186 17.48 2.52 22.50
CA LYS A 186 18.05 2.03 23.77
C LYS A 186 17.53 0.62 24.14
N GLY A 187 17.41 -0.25 23.14
CA GLY A 187 16.91 -1.63 23.30
C GLY A 187 15.38 -1.76 23.41
N ILE A 188 14.63 -0.66 23.38
CA ILE A 188 13.17 -0.66 23.43
C ILE A 188 12.62 -0.47 22.00
N PRO A 189 11.72 -1.34 21.51
CA PRO A 189 11.08 -1.13 20.22
C PRO A 189 10.31 0.21 20.19
N SER A 190 10.40 0.93 19.09
CA SER A 190 9.68 2.18 18.86
C SER A 190 8.67 2.01 17.72
N ILE A 191 8.82 2.79 16.66
CA ILE A 191 8.05 2.68 15.41
C ILE A 191 9.00 2.36 14.24
N TRP A 192 8.59 2.60 13.00
CA TRP A 192 9.35 2.27 11.80
C TRP A 192 9.74 3.52 11.02
N ALA A 193 10.85 3.43 10.28
CA ALA A 193 11.15 4.29 9.15
C ALA A 193 10.25 4.01 7.93
N ASP A 194 10.25 4.93 6.98
CA ASP A 194 9.55 4.84 5.69
C ASP A 194 10.25 3.90 4.69
N GLN A 195 11.57 3.73 4.81
CA GLN A 195 12.36 2.77 4.02
C GLN A 195 13.56 2.20 4.77
N TYR A 196 13.98 1.01 4.35
CA TYR A 196 15.13 0.30 4.89
C TYR A 196 15.99 -0.27 3.78
N ASN A 197 17.30 -0.32 4.02
CA ASN A 197 18.22 -1.02 3.15
C ASN A 197 17.82 -2.50 3.02
N GLU A 198 17.75 -3.01 1.80
CA GLU A 198 17.22 -4.33 1.46
C GLU A 198 18.07 -5.50 1.92
N ILE A 199 19.33 -5.24 2.31
CA ILE A 199 20.26 -6.26 2.79
C ILE A 199 20.38 -6.19 4.31
N THR A 200 20.66 -5.00 4.85
CA THR A 200 20.99 -4.80 6.27
C THR A 200 19.76 -4.59 7.15
N LEU A 201 18.60 -4.28 6.56
CA LEU A 201 17.37 -3.90 7.26
C LEU A 201 17.53 -2.72 8.22
N GLN A 202 18.53 -1.86 7.98
CA GLN A 202 18.67 -0.59 8.70
C GLN A 202 17.85 0.50 8.01
N PRO A 203 17.27 1.46 8.78
CA PRO A 203 16.64 2.64 8.22
C PRO A 203 17.55 3.33 7.21
N ASP A 204 16.98 3.74 6.07
CA ASP A 204 17.73 4.38 4.99
C ASP A 204 16.99 5.63 4.50
N LYS A 205 17.67 6.49 3.73
CA LYS A 205 17.05 7.67 3.12
C LYS A 205 16.43 7.31 1.76
N ALA A 206 15.39 8.03 1.35
CA ALA A 206 14.84 7.95 0.01
C ALA A 206 15.20 9.20 -0.82
N ARG A 207 14.24 10.13 -0.98
CA ARG A 207 14.47 11.41 -1.66
C ARG A 207 15.31 12.32 -0.77
N ALA A 208 15.90 13.37 -1.36
CA ALA A 208 16.75 14.32 -0.61
C ALA A 208 16.06 14.89 0.65
N PHE A 209 14.75 15.15 0.58
CA PHE A 209 13.95 15.67 1.68
C PHE A 209 13.37 14.58 2.61
N GLU A 210 13.79 13.33 2.47
CA GLU A 210 13.37 12.17 3.27
C GLU A 210 14.60 11.54 3.94
N PRO A 211 15.12 12.18 4.99
CA PRO A 211 16.29 11.69 5.71
C PRO A 211 15.94 10.42 6.51
N ILE A 212 16.98 9.72 6.94
CA ILE A 212 16.85 8.56 7.85
C ILE A 212 16.10 9.01 9.12
N SER A 213 14.89 8.49 9.30
CA SER A 213 13.98 8.95 10.34
C SER A 213 12.92 7.92 10.65
N LEU A 214 12.27 8.04 11.81
CA LEU A 214 11.03 7.34 12.11
C LEU A 214 9.87 8.03 11.38
N ALA A 215 9.01 7.27 10.73
CA ALA A 215 7.91 7.75 9.91
C ALA A 215 6.54 7.43 10.54
N THR A 216 5.86 8.46 11.04
CA THR A 216 4.64 8.28 11.85
C THR A 216 3.45 7.76 11.05
N GLY A 217 3.23 8.32 9.86
CA GLY A 217 2.12 7.93 8.98
C GLY A 217 2.19 6.47 8.55
N GLU A 218 3.36 6.02 8.10
CA GLU A 218 3.55 4.62 7.67
C GLU A 218 3.44 3.66 8.86
N SER A 219 4.01 4.05 10.01
CA SER A 219 3.94 3.27 11.24
C SER A 219 2.51 3.02 11.72
N VAL A 220 1.59 3.97 11.54
CA VAL A 220 0.15 3.75 11.86
C VAL A 220 -0.41 2.57 11.06
N ASN A 221 -0.09 2.47 9.78
CA ASN A 221 -0.64 1.43 8.92
C ASN A 221 0.09 0.09 9.10
N ILE A 222 1.38 0.10 9.47
CA ILE A 222 2.07 -1.10 9.94
C ILE A 222 1.38 -1.66 11.19
N VAL A 223 1.08 -0.82 12.18
CA VAL A 223 0.36 -1.26 13.39
C VAL A 223 -1.01 -1.84 13.04
N LYS A 224 -1.78 -1.18 12.17
CA LYS A 224 -3.09 -1.69 11.72
C LYS A 224 -2.98 -3.04 11.03
N PHE A 225 -1.97 -3.23 10.18
CA PHE A 225 -1.71 -4.52 9.54
C PHE A 225 -1.38 -5.61 10.56
N LEU A 226 -0.51 -5.32 11.54
CA LEU A 226 -0.18 -6.25 12.62
C LEU A 226 -1.41 -6.58 13.49
N MET A 227 -2.30 -5.61 13.73
CA MET A 227 -3.55 -5.82 14.47
C MET A 227 -4.55 -6.76 13.78
N MET A 228 -4.40 -6.98 12.46
CA MET A 228 -5.19 -7.97 11.72
C MET A 228 -4.69 -9.41 11.89
N GLN A 229 -3.46 -9.58 12.40
CA GLN A 229 -2.82 -10.89 12.54
C GLN A 229 -3.17 -11.55 13.88
N THR A 230 -2.81 -12.82 14.01
CA THR A 230 -2.83 -13.52 15.29
C THR A 230 -1.97 -12.76 16.30
N ALA A 231 -2.54 -12.38 17.44
CA ALA A 231 -1.87 -11.60 18.47
C ALA A 231 -0.86 -12.45 19.27
N THR A 232 0.23 -12.88 18.63
CA THR A 232 1.36 -13.55 19.31
C THR A 232 2.04 -12.59 20.30
N PRO A 233 2.76 -13.08 21.34
CA PRO A 233 3.46 -12.20 22.28
C PRO A 233 4.39 -11.18 21.60
N GLU A 234 5.07 -11.58 20.53
CA GLU A 234 5.94 -10.71 19.75
C GLU A 234 5.16 -9.59 19.04
N ILE A 235 4.07 -9.92 18.36
CA ILE A 235 3.18 -8.94 17.70
C ILE A 235 2.54 -8.01 18.73
N GLN A 236 2.09 -8.54 19.87
CA GLN A 236 1.54 -7.74 20.96
C GLN A 236 2.58 -6.74 21.47
N ASN A 237 3.82 -7.18 21.73
CA ASN A 237 4.89 -6.32 22.21
C ASN A 237 5.23 -5.23 21.18
N SER A 238 5.31 -5.59 19.90
CA SER A 238 5.58 -4.67 18.81
C SER A 238 4.52 -3.57 18.71
N ILE A 239 3.23 -3.95 18.71
CA ILE A 239 2.09 -3.01 18.68
C ILE A 239 2.09 -2.11 19.92
N LYS A 240 2.22 -2.67 21.13
CA LYS A 240 2.19 -1.89 22.37
C LYS A 240 3.32 -0.87 22.44
N SER A 241 4.51 -1.26 22.00
CA SER A 241 5.67 -0.38 21.97
C SER A 241 5.47 0.80 21.01
N ALA A 242 4.91 0.54 19.82
CA ALA A 242 4.55 1.59 18.87
C ALA A 242 3.46 2.54 19.43
N ILE A 243 2.41 1.99 20.06
CA ILE A 243 1.34 2.79 20.70
C ILE A 243 1.91 3.65 21.83
N LYS A 244 2.81 3.10 22.66
CA LYS A 244 3.50 3.86 23.70
C LYS A 244 4.32 4.99 23.08
N TRP A 245 5.10 4.71 22.04
CA TRP A 245 5.89 5.72 21.35
C TRP A 245 5.01 6.86 20.81
N PHE A 246 3.86 6.57 20.19
CA PHE A 246 2.95 7.61 19.71
C PHE A 246 2.40 8.47 20.86
N LYS A 247 2.04 7.85 22.00
CA LYS A 247 1.56 8.58 23.19
C LYS A 247 2.63 9.51 23.76
N ASP A 248 3.88 9.07 23.78
CA ASP A 248 5.00 9.83 24.36
C ASP A 248 5.46 10.98 23.44
N ASN A 249 5.28 10.87 22.12
CA ASN A 249 5.87 11.79 21.12
C ASN A 249 4.86 12.63 20.35
N LYS A 250 3.63 12.77 20.89
CA LYS A 250 2.62 13.66 20.32
C LYS A 250 2.96 15.14 20.54
N ILE A 251 2.49 15.99 19.65
CA ILE A 251 2.58 17.45 19.74
C ILE A 251 1.17 17.95 20.08
N GLU A 252 0.98 18.43 21.29
CA GLU A 252 -0.29 19.01 21.75
C GLU A 252 -0.34 20.50 21.43
N GLY A 253 -1.55 21.03 21.24
CA GLY A 253 -1.77 22.46 21.10
C GLY A 253 -1.55 23.02 19.70
N TYR A 254 -1.43 22.15 18.70
CA TYR A 254 -1.23 22.54 17.30
C TYR A 254 -2.13 21.75 16.35
N SER A 255 -2.54 22.40 15.26
CA SER A 255 -3.23 21.81 14.12
C SER A 255 -2.44 22.03 12.83
N TYR A 256 -2.62 21.15 11.85
CA TYR A 256 -1.98 21.26 10.54
C TYR A 256 -3.01 21.23 9.41
N ASN A 257 -3.30 22.39 8.84
CA ASN A 257 -4.39 22.58 7.89
C ASN A 257 -3.88 22.74 6.47
N VAL A 258 -4.62 22.21 5.50
CA VAL A 258 -4.36 22.37 4.07
C VAL A 258 -5.49 23.18 3.44
N ALA A 259 -5.17 24.35 2.90
CA ALA A 259 -6.09 25.17 2.13
C ALA A 259 -5.64 25.25 0.67
N LYS A 260 -6.56 25.56 -0.25
CA LYS A 260 -6.21 25.93 -1.63
C LYS A 260 -6.19 27.45 -1.76
N GLN A 261 -5.07 28.00 -2.20
CA GLN A 261 -4.94 29.42 -2.56
C GLN A 261 -4.40 29.50 -3.99
N ASN A 262 -5.13 30.17 -4.88
CA ASN A 262 -4.79 30.29 -6.31
C ASN A 262 -4.48 28.94 -6.98
N GLY A 263 -5.26 27.90 -6.65
CA GLY A 263 -5.10 26.54 -7.16
C GLY A 263 -3.95 25.73 -6.54
N LYS A 264 -3.13 26.33 -5.68
CA LYS A 264 -2.00 25.67 -4.98
C LYS A 264 -2.38 25.31 -3.55
N ALA A 265 -1.85 24.19 -3.05
CA ALA A 265 -1.98 23.84 -1.64
C ALA A 265 -1.11 24.79 -0.79
N VAL A 266 -1.68 25.35 0.26
CA VAL A 266 -0.99 26.10 1.31
C VAL A 266 -1.20 25.35 2.61
N ARG A 267 -0.10 25.07 3.30
CA ARG A 267 -0.08 24.26 4.51
C ARG A 267 0.31 25.12 5.70
N THR A 268 -0.57 25.18 6.69
CA THR A 268 -0.42 26.04 7.85
C THR A 268 -0.38 25.21 9.12
N LEU A 269 0.73 25.31 9.84
CA LEU A 269 0.83 24.90 11.25
C LEU A 269 0.33 26.05 12.11
N ALA A 270 -0.71 25.82 12.91
CA ALA A 270 -1.34 26.85 13.74
C ALA A 270 -1.57 26.34 15.16
N GLU A 271 -1.55 27.25 16.13
CA GLU A 271 -1.95 26.93 17.50
C GLU A 271 -3.42 26.54 17.56
N ASP A 272 -3.69 25.42 18.23
CA ASP A 272 -5.03 24.94 18.56
C ASP A 272 -4.93 24.06 19.81
N LYS A 273 -5.31 24.62 20.96
CA LYS A 273 -5.16 24.01 22.30
C LYS A 273 -5.89 22.68 22.46
N ASN A 274 -6.84 22.37 21.58
CA ASN A 274 -7.62 21.14 21.63
C ASN A 274 -7.15 20.08 20.62
N SER A 275 -6.13 20.39 19.83
CA SER A 275 -5.61 19.50 18.79
C SER A 275 -4.33 18.79 19.22
N VAL A 276 -4.14 17.60 18.64
CA VAL A 276 -2.93 16.79 18.77
C VAL A 276 -2.48 16.36 17.38
N ILE A 277 -1.21 16.58 17.09
CA ILE A 277 -0.57 16.18 15.83
C ILE A 277 0.73 15.44 16.10
N TRP A 278 1.28 14.84 15.06
CA TRP A 278 2.62 14.28 15.03
C TRP A 278 3.33 14.84 13.81
N ALA A 279 4.63 15.07 13.92
CA ALA A 279 5.46 15.30 12.74
C ALA A 279 5.46 14.03 11.86
N ARG A 280 5.70 14.19 10.56
CA ARG A 280 5.85 13.05 9.67
C ARG A 280 7.10 12.25 10.02
N PHE A 281 8.17 12.96 10.35
CA PHE A 281 9.49 12.38 10.62
C PHE A 281 10.03 12.78 11.99
N TYR A 282 10.63 11.81 12.67
CA TYR A 282 11.30 11.98 13.95
C TYR A 282 12.72 11.40 13.89
N ASP A 283 13.65 12.04 14.57
CA ASP A 283 15.03 11.57 14.70
C ASP A 283 15.08 10.19 15.38
N ILE A 284 15.78 9.26 14.73
CA ILE A 284 15.84 7.86 15.18
C ILE A 284 16.48 7.68 16.56
N ASN A 285 17.24 8.65 17.06
CA ASN A 285 17.95 8.53 18.33
C ASN A 285 17.25 9.26 19.48
N ASN A 286 16.64 10.41 19.19
CA ASN A 286 16.19 11.33 20.24
C ASN A 286 14.71 11.75 20.13
N ASN A 287 13.98 11.29 19.12
CA ASN A 287 12.57 11.61 18.90
C ASN A 287 12.27 13.12 18.79
N LYS A 288 13.22 13.93 18.31
CA LYS A 288 12.90 15.29 17.89
C LYS A 288 12.23 15.26 16.51
N PRO A 289 11.12 15.99 16.30
CA PRO A 289 10.62 16.26 14.97
C PRO A 289 11.73 16.79 14.07
N LEU A 290 11.79 16.29 12.84
CA LEU A 290 12.74 16.75 11.83
C LEU A 290 12.07 16.92 10.48
N PHE A 291 12.69 17.74 9.64
CA PHE A 291 12.18 18.12 8.32
C PHE A 291 13.32 18.11 7.31
N GLY A 292 13.05 17.62 6.11
CA GLY A 292 14.01 17.61 5.00
C GLY A 292 13.72 18.71 3.98
N ASP A 293 14.72 19.04 3.17
CA ASP A 293 14.57 19.97 2.05
C ASP A 293 15.23 19.42 0.77
N ARG A 294 15.05 20.09 -0.37
CA ARG A 294 15.56 19.62 -1.68
C ARG A 294 17.08 19.57 -1.76
N ASP A 295 17.76 20.36 -0.93
CA ASP A 295 19.22 20.37 -0.81
C ASP A 295 19.77 19.20 0.04
N GLY A 296 18.89 18.40 0.65
CA GLY A 296 19.27 17.30 1.53
C GLY A 296 19.55 17.71 2.97
N SER A 297 19.33 18.98 3.33
CA SER A 297 19.49 19.45 4.71
C SER A 297 18.42 18.87 5.63
N VAL A 298 18.82 18.57 6.87
CA VAL A 298 17.92 18.22 7.97
C VAL A 298 17.72 19.46 8.82
N LYS A 299 16.46 19.84 9.01
CA LYS A 299 16.02 20.99 9.79
C LYS A 299 15.21 20.50 10.98
N TYR A 300 15.33 21.19 12.12
CA TYR A 300 14.55 20.88 13.33
C TYR A 300 13.47 21.93 13.62
N ASN A 301 13.44 23.01 12.83
CA ASN A 301 12.39 24.02 12.87
C ASN A 301 11.62 24.01 11.54
N TYR A 302 10.30 23.86 11.62
CA TYR A 302 9.42 23.82 10.46
C TYR A 302 9.53 25.09 9.60
N ASN A 303 9.72 26.25 10.23
CA ASN A 303 9.81 27.54 9.52
C ASN A 303 11.11 27.69 8.71
N ASP A 304 12.10 26.83 8.92
CA ASP A 304 13.34 26.84 8.14
C ASP A 304 13.19 26.06 6.82
N VAL A 305 12.16 25.22 6.68
CA VAL A 305 11.89 24.41 5.47
C VAL A 305 11.49 25.34 4.34
N SER A 306 12.01 25.15 3.13
CA SER A 306 11.66 25.99 1.98
C SER A 306 10.15 26.05 1.75
N GLU A 307 9.65 27.19 1.27
CA GLU A 307 8.22 27.39 1.04
C GLU A 307 7.64 26.32 0.11
N GLU A 308 8.38 25.94 -0.94
CA GLU A 308 7.98 24.91 -1.88
C GLU A 308 7.83 23.54 -1.22
N ARG A 309 8.69 23.18 -0.27
CA ARG A 309 8.57 21.91 0.48
C ARG A 309 7.53 21.98 1.60
N ARG A 310 7.40 23.09 2.31
CA ARG A 310 6.32 23.27 3.31
C ARG A 310 4.94 23.11 2.67
N ASN A 311 4.74 23.72 1.52
CA ASN A 311 3.46 23.71 0.82
C ASN A 311 3.28 22.51 -0.11
N GLY A 312 4.36 21.86 -0.55
CA GLY A 312 4.32 20.71 -1.46
C GLY A 312 4.24 19.35 -0.78
N TYR A 313 4.49 19.27 0.53
CA TYR A 313 4.58 18.02 1.28
C TYR A 313 3.94 18.14 2.67
N SER A 314 3.28 17.08 3.14
CA SER A 314 2.65 17.10 4.47
C SER A 314 3.67 16.68 5.53
N TRP A 315 4.08 17.63 6.37
CA TRP A 315 5.07 17.45 7.44
C TRP A 315 4.46 17.11 8.80
N PHE A 316 3.14 17.21 8.93
CA PHE A 316 2.42 16.80 10.14
C PHE A 316 1.12 16.08 9.76
N GLY A 317 0.60 15.31 10.71
CA GLY A 317 -0.69 14.64 10.61
C GLY A 317 -1.21 14.18 11.97
N ASP A 318 -2.43 13.67 11.98
CA ASP A 318 -3.20 13.29 13.18
C ASP A 318 -3.59 11.81 13.19
N ALA A 319 -3.17 11.04 12.18
CA ALA A 319 -3.53 9.63 12.02
C ALA A 319 -3.30 8.74 13.27
N PRO A 320 -2.26 8.95 14.10
CA PRO A 320 -2.09 8.19 15.33
C PRO A 320 -3.21 8.38 16.36
N ASP A 321 -3.92 9.51 16.37
CA ASP A 321 -4.96 9.81 17.37
C ASP A 321 -6.08 8.75 17.34
N LYS A 322 -6.64 8.51 16.14
CA LYS A 322 -7.67 7.49 15.94
C LYS A 322 -7.16 6.09 16.30
N LEU A 323 -5.91 5.79 15.95
CA LEU A 323 -5.29 4.50 16.26
C LEU A 323 -5.25 4.28 17.78
N ILE A 324 -4.75 5.25 18.53
CA ILE A 324 -4.57 5.17 19.99
C ILE A 324 -5.91 5.15 20.72
N ASN A 325 -6.84 6.03 20.34
CA ASN A 325 -8.04 6.29 21.12
C ASN A 325 -9.24 5.42 20.74
N LYS A 326 -9.24 4.82 19.54
CA LYS A 326 -10.40 4.05 19.04
C LYS A 326 -10.04 2.65 18.58
N GLU A 327 -8.97 2.48 17.80
CA GLU A 327 -8.68 1.20 17.15
C GLU A 327 -7.92 0.25 18.08
N PHE A 328 -6.89 0.73 18.78
CA PHE A 328 -6.10 -0.06 19.71
C PHE A 328 -6.91 -0.59 20.91
N PRO A 329 -7.76 0.21 21.60
CA PRO A 329 -8.57 -0.31 22.72
C PRO A 329 -9.52 -1.42 22.29
N LYS A 330 -10.13 -1.32 21.10
CA LYS A 330 -10.97 -2.38 20.52
C LYS A 330 -10.19 -3.65 20.26
N TRP A 331 -8.97 -3.53 19.76
CA TRP A 331 -8.11 -4.69 19.52
C TRP A 331 -7.66 -5.35 20.82
N VAL A 332 -7.31 -4.57 21.85
CA VAL A 332 -6.97 -5.07 23.18
C VAL A 332 -8.14 -5.89 23.76
N GLN A 333 -9.36 -5.34 23.70
CA GLN A 333 -10.57 -6.02 24.17
C GLN A 333 -10.84 -7.30 23.37
N LYS A 334 -10.73 -7.26 22.04
CA LYS A 334 -10.98 -8.42 21.17
C LYS A 334 -10.01 -9.58 21.44
N ASN A 335 -8.75 -9.27 21.78
CA ASN A 335 -7.69 -10.26 21.91
C ASN A 335 -7.34 -10.60 23.37
N ASN A 336 -8.08 -10.09 24.37
CA ASN A 336 -7.81 -10.26 25.80
C ASN A 336 -6.34 -9.96 26.19
N VAL A 337 -5.78 -8.92 25.57
CA VAL A 337 -4.41 -8.49 25.83
C VAL A 337 -4.41 -7.65 27.11
N MET A 338 -3.54 -7.93 28.07
CA MET A 338 -3.39 -7.06 29.24
C MET A 338 -2.87 -5.69 28.78
N PRO A 339 -3.40 -4.55 29.25
CA PRO A 339 -3.01 -3.21 28.80
C PRO A 339 -1.50 -2.95 28.78
#